data_AF-A0A0T6ADY9-F1
#
_entry.id   AF-A0A0T6ADY9-F1
#
_cell.length_a   1.000
_cell.length_b   1.000
_cell.length_c   1.000
_cell.angle_alpha   90.00
_cell.angle_beta   90.00
_cell.angle_gamma   90.00
#
_symmetry.space_group_name_H-M   'P 1'
#
loop_
_entity.id
_entity.type
_entity.pdbx_description
1 polymer ?
#
loop_
_entity_poly.entity_id
_entity_poly.type
_entity_poly.pdbx_seq_one_letter_code
_entity_poly.pdbx_strand_id
1 'polypeptide(L)'
;MRARLAGIALLVALGGGFLLFTGFFVHPQGGREVEVPLTVQKFAFSPGRVTVEAGDRVTFRIRSLDITHGFSVEGRGIDATVLPGREVRVTVPAEHPGKIRYRCSVICGPLHPFMVGEIVVRPNRWPLWGGGLALVVGLLASAAVGRPGPRRDLLGWRPLRWLLTRRPLQFALIAPNLLAFTLIVLAGLVGTATGAMNFSTIFVWLAWWGLLVLFLIPLAGRAWCAMCPIPAPGEWLARRAIVERSERAFSLGWAWPKRLQNLWPAFGGLLVLVLFGLIVTTRPLVTALLLLGLALVALVTHLLFERRVFCRYLCPVGGLLGVYSMAASLELRARDLDVCRECREKACFRGGEGYPCPTFQFPGGGMTRNTYCLLCTECLKACPYDNLALSLRPFGADLLVARGRRADEAWIALLLLGTALAHSVIKLGPWGWIKSWANLEGTPEFLLYATLFLGTVLVALPALHFLTAWLSRTVAGAPRVKLGRLFVDYAYALIPLSLAAWMAFTLAVVLPNLSYIPRVLSDPLGWGWDLFGTRETTWTWVPLGVLPWAQLALLLVGLWGSIRVGHTIVGDALGDPSVVRRGLAPLVIFLVAIAWAFLALYLG
;
A
#
# COMPACT_ATOMS: atom_id res chain seq x y z
N MET A 1 38.49 -8.49 12.93
CA MET A 1 37.44 -8.64 11.89
C MET A 1 36.46 -7.47 11.81
N ARG A 2 35.95 -6.91 12.93
CA ARG A 2 35.12 -5.69 12.94
C ARG A 2 35.79 -4.47 12.28
N ALA A 3 37.11 -4.29 12.45
CA ALA A 3 37.87 -3.19 11.85
C ALA A 3 37.98 -3.26 10.31
N ARG A 4 38.07 -4.45 9.71
CA ARG A 4 38.11 -4.60 8.24
C ARG A 4 36.74 -4.36 7.59
N LEU A 5 35.65 -4.71 8.28
CA LEU A 5 34.28 -4.39 7.86
C LEU A 5 33.98 -2.90 8.01
N ALA A 6 34.48 -2.26 9.07
CA ALA A 6 34.43 -0.80 9.21
C ALA A 6 35.21 -0.11 8.09
N GLY A 7 36.37 -0.63 7.69
CA GLY A 7 37.16 -0.09 6.57
C GLY A 7 36.49 -0.22 5.20
N ILE A 8 35.85 -1.37 4.90
CA ILE A 8 35.09 -1.54 3.64
C ILE A 8 33.80 -0.71 3.66
N ALA A 9 33.10 -0.67 4.79
CA ALA A 9 31.92 0.19 4.96
C ALA A 9 32.28 1.68 4.83
N LEU A 10 33.45 2.08 5.34
CA LEU A 10 33.99 3.43 5.20
C LEU A 10 34.37 3.70 3.75
N LEU A 11 35.03 2.80 3.04
CA LEU A 11 35.38 2.98 1.61
C LEU A 11 34.15 3.02 0.70
N VAL A 12 33.11 2.22 0.98
CA VAL A 12 31.84 2.28 0.23
C VAL A 12 31.00 3.49 0.64
N ALA A 13 31.03 3.92 1.91
CA ALA A 13 30.42 5.16 2.35
C ALA A 13 31.17 6.40 1.83
N LEU A 14 32.49 6.30 1.60
CA LEU A 14 33.30 7.33 0.96
C LEU A 14 33.11 7.30 -0.56
N GLY A 15 32.94 6.14 -1.19
CA GLY A 15 32.59 6.04 -2.62
C GLY A 15 31.17 6.54 -2.91
N GLY A 16 30.20 6.15 -2.06
CA GLY A 16 28.85 6.71 -2.06
C GLY A 16 28.83 8.19 -1.64
N GLY A 17 29.72 8.59 -0.72
CA GLY A 17 29.99 9.95 -0.26
C GLY A 17 30.59 10.86 -1.34
N PHE A 18 31.47 10.31 -2.16
CA PHE A 18 32.12 10.98 -3.29
C PHE A 18 31.17 11.11 -4.47
N LEU A 19 30.31 10.10 -4.69
CA LEU A 19 29.14 10.26 -5.54
C LEU A 19 28.23 11.37 -4.96
N LEU A 20 27.96 11.38 -3.64
CA LEU A 20 27.34 12.46 -2.80
C LEU A 20 27.87 13.87 -3.03
N PHE A 21 29.15 14.01 -3.36
CA PHE A 21 29.76 15.33 -3.54
C PHE A 21 29.81 15.77 -5.01
N THR A 22 29.93 14.84 -5.96
CA THR A 22 30.24 15.16 -7.38
C THR A 22 29.03 15.43 -8.26
N GLY A 23 27.79 15.19 -7.80
CA GLY A 23 26.59 15.44 -8.60
C GLY A 23 25.67 16.57 -8.12
N PHE A 24 26.05 17.34 -7.09
CA PHE A 24 25.34 18.58 -6.74
C PHE A 24 25.76 19.76 -7.62
N PHE A 25 27.00 19.75 -8.12
CA PHE A 25 27.55 20.81 -8.97
C PHE A 25 27.51 20.39 -10.44
N VAL A 26 26.33 20.44 -11.04
CA VAL A 26 26.22 20.54 -12.49
C VAL A 26 26.19 22.03 -12.83
N HIS A 27 27.18 22.50 -13.57
CA HIS A 27 27.05 23.79 -14.22
C HIS A 27 26.04 23.65 -15.36
N PRO A 28 24.94 24.43 -15.39
CA PRO A 28 24.00 24.41 -16.50
C PRO A 28 24.78 24.70 -17.79
N GLN A 29 24.75 23.75 -18.73
CA GLN A 29 25.34 23.93 -20.06
C GLN A 29 24.28 24.29 -21.12
N GLY A 30 23.01 24.32 -20.71
CA GLY A 30 21.86 24.67 -21.55
C GLY A 30 21.41 26.11 -21.33
N GLY A 31 20.95 26.70 -22.42
CA GLY A 31 20.30 28.00 -22.51
C GLY A 31 19.51 28.11 -23.81
N ARG A 32 19.22 26.95 -24.44
CA ARG A 32 18.56 26.88 -25.73
C ARG A 32 17.06 27.00 -25.55
N GLU A 33 16.41 27.63 -26.51
CA GLU A 33 14.96 27.52 -26.67
C GLU A 33 14.66 26.21 -27.39
N VAL A 34 13.95 25.32 -26.71
CA VAL A 34 13.53 24.01 -27.24
C VAL A 34 12.03 24.07 -27.49
N GLU A 35 11.62 24.09 -28.76
CA GLU A 35 10.21 24.06 -29.11
C GLU A 35 9.73 22.62 -29.31
N VAL A 36 8.66 22.23 -28.60
CA VAL A 36 8.14 20.86 -28.59
C VAL A 36 6.68 20.85 -29.04
N PRO A 37 6.33 20.20 -30.17
CA PRO A 37 4.93 19.97 -30.51
C PRO A 37 4.34 18.95 -29.53
N LEU A 38 3.24 19.32 -28.86
CA LEU A 38 2.56 18.49 -27.88
C LEU A 38 1.09 18.33 -28.27
N THR A 39 0.67 17.10 -28.52
CA THR A 39 -0.76 16.78 -28.69
C THR A 39 -1.32 16.24 -27.38
N VAL A 40 -2.54 16.67 -27.05
CA VAL A 40 -3.29 16.17 -25.89
C VAL A 40 -4.57 15.50 -26.35
N GLN A 41 -4.83 14.35 -25.75
CA GLN A 41 -6.06 13.59 -25.90
C GLN A 41 -6.44 13.00 -24.55
N LYS A 42 -7.65 12.45 -24.43
CA LYS A 42 -8.10 11.75 -23.22
C LYS A 42 -7.00 10.85 -22.65
N PHE A 43 -6.59 11.21 -21.44
CA PHE A 43 -5.73 10.45 -20.54
C PHE A 43 -4.24 10.38 -20.93
N ALA A 44 -3.81 11.09 -21.98
CA ALA A 44 -2.44 11.04 -22.46
C ALA A 44 -1.94 12.37 -23.04
N PHE A 45 -0.66 12.66 -22.78
CA PHE A 45 0.13 13.66 -23.48
C PHE A 45 1.04 12.94 -24.48
N SER A 46 1.21 13.50 -25.68
CA SER A 46 2.11 12.95 -26.71
C SER A 46 3.00 14.06 -27.30
N PRO A 47 4.34 13.99 -27.13
CA PRO A 47 5.07 12.94 -26.42
C PRO A 47 4.81 12.97 -24.90
N GLY A 48 4.69 11.78 -24.29
CA GLY A 48 4.46 11.68 -22.83
C GLY A 48 5.71 11.95 -21.98
N ARG A 49 6.89 11.86 -22.59
CA ARG A 49 8.20 12.15 -21.98
C ARG A 49 9.02 13.03 -22.93
N VAL A 50 9.53 14.13 -22.42
CA VAL A 50 10.46 15.03 -23.11
C VAL A 50 11.78 15.05 -22.36
N THR A 51 12.91 15.04 -23.06
CA THR A 51 14.25 15.08 -22.44
C THR A 51 14.99 16.31 -22.94
N VAL A 52 15.52 17.11 -22.01
CA VAL A 52 16.22 18.39 -22.28
C VAL A 52 17.43 18.53 -21.35
N GLU A 53 18.29 19.52 -21.58
CA GLU A 53 19.46 19.78 -20.73
C GLU A 53 19.18 20.87 -19.68
N ALA A 54 19.90 20.83 -18.56
CA ALA A 54 19.75 21.83 -17.51
C ALA A 54 20.11 23.24 -18.01
N GLY A 55 19.17 24.17 -17.82
CA GLY A 55 19.22 25.56 -18.26
C GLY A 55 18.42 25.84 -19.55
N ASP A 56 17.89 24.81 -20.23
CA ASP A 56 17.03 25.01 -21.40
C ASP A 56 15.67 25.66 -21.05
N ARG A 57 15.08 26.36 -22.02
CA ARG A 57 13.69 26.87 -21.95
C ARG A 57 12.82 26.08 -22.92
N VAL A 58 11.89 25.29 -22.39
CA VAL A 58 11.06 24.39 -23.19
C VAL A 58 9.74 25.04 -23.52
N THR A 59 9.49 25.39 -24.78
CA THR A 59 8.23 25.97 -25.25
C THR A 59 7.38 24.88 -25.90
N PHE A 60 6.28 24.51 -25.25
CA PHE A 60 5.33 23.54 -25.77
C PHE A 60 4.32 24.22 -26.69
N ARG A 61 4.16 23.70 -27.91
CA ARG A 61 3.05 24.03 -28.82
C ARG A 61 1.95 22.99 -28.66
N ILE A 62 0.97 23.31 -27.81
CA ILE A 62 -0.02 22.35 -27.35
C ILE A 62 -1.28 22.43 -28.20
N ARG A 63 -1.75 21.28 -28.71
CA ARG A 63 -3.02 21.15 -29.44
C ARG A 63 -3.85 20.00 -28.88
N SER A 64 -5.14 20.24 -28.66
CA SER A 64 -6.08 19.17 -28.29
C SER A 64 -6.66 18.48 -29.53
N LEU A 65 -6.70 17.14 -29.48
CA LEU A 65 -7.23 16.27 -30.53
C LEU A 65 -8.70 15.87 -30.30
N ASP A 66 -9.27 16.13 -29.12
CA ASP A 66 -10.61 15.67 -28.76
C ASP A 66 -11.44 16.72 -27.99
N ILE A 67 -11.19 16.91 -26.68
CA ILE A 67 -11.97 17.75 -25.78
C ILE A 67 -11.08 18.82 -25.12
N THR A 68 -11.66 19.70 -24.32
CA THR A 68 -10.87 20.66 -23.55
C THR A 68 -9.98 19.95 -22.54
N HIS A 69 -8.70 20.29 -22.53
CA HIS A 69 -7.72 19.83 -21.56
C HIS A 69 -7.05 21.00 -20.87
N GLY A 70 -6.38 20.70 -19.76
CA GLY A 70 -5.47 21.62 -19.09
C GLY A 70 -4.02 21.20 -19.27
N PHE A 71 -3.10 22.10 -18.97
CA PHE A 71 -1.66 21.86 -18.89
C PHE A 71 -1.12 22.61 -17.69
N SER A 72 -0.93 21.91 -16.58
CA SER A 72 -0.41 22.45 -15.33
C SER A 72 0.92 21.80 -14.97
N VAL A 73 1.94 22.60 -14.67
CA VAL A 73 3.27 22.12 -14.28
C VAL A 73 3.39 22.08 -12.75
N GLU A 74 3.69 20.90 -12.22
CA GLU A 74 3.74 20.66 -10.78
C GLU A 74 4.77 21.59 -10.09
N GLY A 75 4.31 22.37 -9.10
CA GLY A 75 5.16 23.21 -8.26
C GLY A 75 5.70 24.49 -8.92
N ARG A 76 5.16 24.91 -10.08
CA ARG A 76 5.66 26.09 -10.82
C ARG A 76 4.63 27.17 -11.15
N GLY A 77 3.38 26.98 -10.77
CA GLY A 77 2.31 27.97 -11.03
C GLY A 77 2.00 28.21 -12.51
N ILE A 78 2.53 27.36 -13.41
CA ILE A 78 2.26 27.39 -14.84
C ILE A 78 1.00 26.56 -15.08
N ASP A 79 -0.05 27.18 -15.61
CA ASP A 79 -1.28 26.52 -16.00
C ASP A 79 -1.84 27.11 -17.31
N ALA A 80 -2.43 26.28 -18.16
CA ALA A 80 -3.04 26.70 -19.41
C ALA A 80 -4.23 25.80 -19.78
N THR A 81 -5.29 26.40 -20.31
CA THR A 81 -6.43 25.66 -20.88
C THR A 81 -6.27 25.53 -22.39
N VAL A 82 -6.44 24.31 -22.91
CA VAL A 82 -6.26 23.96 -24.32
C VAL A 82 -7.60 23.52 -24.90
N LEU A 83 -8.20 24.39 -25.72
CA LEU A 83 -9.45 24.11 -26.44
C LEU A 83 -9.17 23.31 -27.74
N PRO A 84 -10.07 22.40 -28.15
CA PRO A 84 -9.97 21.74 -29.46
C PRO A 84 -9.85 22.74 -30.62
N GLY A 85 -8.98 22.46 -31.59
CA GLY A 85 -8.76 23.30 -32.77
C GLY A 85 -7.94 24.57 -32.52
N ARG A 86 -7.53 24.88 -31.27
CA ARG A 86 -6.61 25.99 -30.96
C ARG A 86 -5.24 25.46 -30.55
N GLU A 87 -4.20 26.20 -30.91
CA GLU A 87 -2.84 25.96 -30.44
C GLU A 87 -2.52 26.95 -29.31
N VAL A 88 -1.96 26.44 -28.21
CA VAL A 88 -1.50 27.25 -27.07
C VAL A 88 0.00 27.06 -26.90
N ARG A 89 0.73 28.14 -26.58
CA ARG A 89 2.17 28.09 -26.32
C ARG A 89 2.45 28.28 -24.83
N VAL A 90 3.19 27.35 -24.23
CA VAL A 90 3.56 27.41 -22.81
C VAL A 90 5.06 27.15 -22.64
N THR A 91 5.77 28.08 -22.02
CA THR A 91 7.21 27.95 -21.77
C THR A 91 7.49 27.49 -20.34
N VAL A 92 8.29 26.43 -20.21
CA VAL A 92 8.68 25.82 -18.94
C VAL A 92 10.20 25.90 -18.78
N PRO A 93 10.72 26.57 -17.74
CA PRO A 93 12.16 26.64 -17.50
C PRO A 93 12.69 25.30 -16.95
N ALA A 94 13.78 24.78 -17.52
CA ALA A 94 14.43 23.54 -17.11
C ALA A 94 15.72 23.80 -16.30
N GLU A 95 15.63 24.64 -15.26
CA GLU A 95 16.80 25.16 -14.52
C GLU A 95 17.63 24.10 -13.79
N HIS A 96 16.97 23.07 -13.25
CA HIS A 96 17.62 22.07 -12.40
C HIS A 96 17.47 20.66 -12.95
N PRO A 97 18.54 19.84 -12.94
CA PRO A 97 18.45 18.44 -13.29
C PRO A 97 17.42 17.67 -12.44
N GLY A 98 16.71 16.75 -13.07
CA GLY A 98 15.66 15.98 -12.42
C GLY A 98 14.44 15.77 -13.30
N LYS A 99 13.35 15.33 -12.68
CA LYS A 99 12.08 15.06 -13.37
C LYS A 99 11.03 16.08 -12.95
N ILE A 100 10.50 16.81 -13.94
CA ILE A 100 9.37 17.73 -13.78
C ILE A 100 8.13 17.04 -14.34
N ARG A 101 7.03 17.06 -13.60
CA ARG A 101 5.75 16.50 -14.07
C ARG A 101 4.80 17.62 -14.44
N TYR A 102 3.97 17.35 -15.44
CA TYR A 102 2.83 18.18 -15.79
C TYR A 102 1.58 17.32 -15.93
N ARG A 103 0.41 17.92 -15.66
CA ARG A 103 -0.88 17.26 -15.56
C ARG A 103 -1.96 18.03 -16.31
N CYS A 104 -3.08 17.36 -16.54
CA CYS A 104 -4.30 18.03 -16.98
C CYS A 104 -4.94 18.73 -15.77
N SER A 105 -5.15 20.06 -15.84
CA SER A 105 -5.87 20.84 -14.82
C SER A 105 -7.38 20.89 -15.05
N VAL A 106 -7.85 20.53 -16.25
CA VAL A 106 -9.27 20.49 -16.61
C VAL A 106 -9.77 19.05 -16.57
N ILE A 107 -10.87 18.78 -15.87
CA ILE A 107 -11.41 17.43 -15.74
C ILE A 107 -11.86 16.90 -17.12
N CYS A 108 -11.12 15.92 -17.63
CA CYS A 108 -11.25 15.38 -18.99
C CYS A 108 -11.84 13.95 -19.05
N GLY A 109 -12.34 13.43 -17.92
CA GLY A 109 -12.99 12.12 -17.82
C GLY A 109 -12.49 11.25 -16.66
N PRO A 110 -12.84 9.95 -16.64
CA PRO A 110 -12.57 9.07 -15.49
C PRO A 110 -11.10 8.91 -15.10
N LEU A 111 -10.19 8.91 -16.10
CA LEU A 111 -8.75 8.72 -15.90
C LEU A 111 -7.97 10.04 -15.73
N HIS A 112 -8.67 11.18 -15.62
CA HIS A 112 -8.06 12.50 -15.44
C HIS A 112 -6.95 12.57 -14.37
N PRO A 113 -7.10 11.98 -13.15
CA PRO A 113 -6.06 12.06 -12.11
C PRO A 113 -4.73 11.37 -12.48
N PHE A 114 -4.75 10.52 -13.51
CA PHE A 114 -3.58 9.75 -14.00
C PHE A 114 -3.08 10.27 -15.36
N MET A 115 -3.62 11.38 -15.87
CA MET A 115 -3.13 12.06 -17.05
C MET A 115 -1.90 12.89 -16.69
N VAL A 116 -0.72 12.27 -16.82
CA VAL A 116 0.59 12.81 -16.43
C VAL A 116 1.54 12.72 -17.62
N GLY A 117 2.26 13.81 -17.87
CA GLY A 117 3.46 13.83 -18.72
C GLY A 117 4.67 14.32 -17.93
N GLU A 118 5.86 14.14 -18.49
CA GLU A 118 7.10 14.46 -17.79
C GLU A 118 8.19 15.08 -18.68
N ILE A 119 9.01 15.93 -18.06
CA ILE A 119 10.23 16.50 -18.61
C ILE A 119 11.39 15.94 -17.78
N VAL A 120 12.33 15.27 -18.41
CA VAL A 120 13.57 14.78 -17.79
C VAL A 120 14.68 15.77 -18.16
N VAL A 121 15.13 16.53 -17.17
CA VAL A 121 16.20 17.51 -17.30
C VAL A 121 17.53 16.82 -16.99
N ARG A 122 18.41 16.78 -17.98
CA ARG A 122 19.71 16.13 -17.91
C ARG A 122 20.80 17.07 -17.36
N PRO A 123 21.85 16.50 -16.74
CA PRO A 123 22.05 15.07 -16.44
C PRO A 123 21.24 14.64 -15.20
N ASN A 124 20.23 13.77 -15.38
CA ASN A 124 19.43 13.26 -14.27
C ASN A 124 20.12 12.08 -13.60
N ARG A 125 20.95 12.36 -12.60
CA ARG A 125 21.68 11.32 -11.87
C ARG A 125 20.90 10.74 -10.69
N TRP A 126 19.70 11.25 -10.40
CA TRP A 126 18.89 10.84 -9.23
C TRP A 126 18.72 9.31 -9.07
N PRO A 127 18.51 8.51 -10.12
CA PRO A 127 18.41 7.05 -9.97
C PRO A 127 19.73 6.39 -9.53
N LEU A 128 20.88 6.88 -10.00
CA LEU A 128 22.20 6.38 -9.59
C LEU A 128 22.49 6.76 -8.14
N TRP A 129 22.10 7.98 -7.77
CA TRP A 129 22.24 8.52 -6.42
C TRP A 129 21.35 7.84 -5.39
N GLY A 130 20.07 7.68 -5.71
CA GLY A 130 19.13 6.93 -4.90
C GLY A 130 19.58 5.47 -4.76
N GLY A 131 20.14 4.87 -5.80
CA GLY A 131 20.75 3.54 -5.75
C GLY A 131 21.99 3.47 -4.85
N GLY A 132 22.90 4.44 -4.94
CA GLY A 132 24.09 4.54 -4.09
C GLY A 132 23.74 4.77 -2.61
N LEU A 133 22.79 5.67 -2.34
CA LEU A 133 22.28 5.92 -0.99
C LEU A 133 21.51 4.71 -0.45
N ALA A 134 20.73 4.02 -1.28
CA ALA A 134 20.07 2.75 -0.95
C ALA A 134 21.06 1.66 -0.56
N LEU A 135 22.18 1.57 -1.27
CA LEU A 135 23.26 0.66 -0.95
C LEU A 135 23.91 1.03 0.39
N VAL A 136 24.25 2.30 0.62
CA VAL A 136 24.87 2.76 1.87
C VAL A 136 23.93 2.57 3.06
N VAL A 137 22.65 2.97 2.95
CA VAL A 137 21.63 2.76 3.98
C VAL A 137 21.43 1.27 4.23
N GLY A 138 21.36 0.44 3.20
CA GLY A 138 21.26 -1.02 3.32
C GLY A 138 22.48 -1.66 3.99
N LEU A 139 23.68 -1.14 3.75
CA LEU A 139 24.91 -1.60 4.40
C LEU A 139 24.99 -1.16 5.86
N LEU A 140 24.67 0.10 6.18
CA LEU A 140 24.59 0.60 7.55
C LEU A 140 23.47 -0.10 8.34
N ALA A 141 22.37 -0.48 7.68
CA ALA A 141 21.28 -1.30 8.24
C ALA A 141 21.79 -2.64 8.78
N SER A 142 22.64 -3.30 7.98
CA SER A 142 23.16 -4.63 8.29
C SER A 142 24.09 -4.61 9.50
N ALA A 143 24.67 -3.45 9.82
CA ALA A 143 25.47 -3.24 11.02
C ALA A 143 24.63 -2.82 12.24
N ALA A 144 23.50 -2.14 12.03
CA ALA A 144 22.58 -1.65 13.07
C ALA A 144 21.44 -2.64 13.38
N VAL A 145 21.78 -3.88 13.74
CA VAL A 145 20.81 -4.83 14.30
C VAL A 145 20.54 -4.45 15.76
N GLY A 146 19.75 -3.38 15.97
CA GLY A 146 19.27 -3.03 17.31
C GLY A 146 18.45 -4.17 17.91
N ARG A 147 18.67 -4.48 19.19
CA ARG A 147 17.84 -5.42 19.97
C ARG A 147 16.36 -4.99 19.90
N PRO A 148 15.39 -5.91 19.92
CA PRO A 148 13.98 -5.54 19.98
C PRO A 148 13.78 -4.60 21.19
N GLY A 149 13.33 -3.38 20.91
CA GLY A 149 13.02 -2.41 21.96
C GLY A 149 11.93 -2.94 22.90
N PRO A 150 11.83 -2.38 24.12
CA PRO A 150 10.86 -2.85 25.10
C PRO A 150 9.43 -2.69 24.56
N ARG A 151 8.61 -3.74 24.74
CA ARG A 151 7.17 -3.65 24.51
C ARG A 151 6.57 -2.73 25.56
N ARG A 152 5.78 -1.75 25.16
CA ARG A 152 5.11 -0.82 26.08
C ARG A 152 3.61 -1.09 26.05
N ASP A 153 3.05 -1.57 27.17
CA ASP A 153 1.60 -1.77 27.31
C ASP A 153 0.90 -0.42 27.45
N LEU A 154 0.05 -0.09 26.48
CA LEU A 154 -0.74 1.13 26.45
C LEU A 154 -1.96 1.06 27.38
N LEU A 155 -2.40 -0.15 27.77
CA LEU A 155 -3.54 -0.32 28.68
C LEU A 155 -3.20 0.09 30.13
N GLY A 156 -1.94 0.42 30.42
CA GLY A 156 -1.57 1.11 31.65
C GLY A 156 -2.20 2.51 31.76
N TRP A 157 -2.51 3.16 30.64
CA TRP A 157 -3.20 4.46 30.63
C TRP A 157 -4.71 4.27 30.83
N ARG A 158 -5.19 4.66 32.02
CA ARG A 158 -6.58 4.41 32.48
C ARG A 158 -7.68 4.89 31.50
N PRO A 159 -7.62 6.09 30.91
CA PRO A 159 -8.64 6.54 29.95
C PRO A 159 -8.73 5.66 28.70
N LEU A 160 -7.58 5.23 28.16
CA LEU A 160 -7.55 4.33 27.01
C LEU A 160 -8.11 2.96 27.37
N ARG A 161 -7.68 2.40 28.51
CA ARG A 161 -8.23 1.13 29.00
C ARG A 161 -9.74 1.22 29.16
N TRP A 162 -10.24 2.27 29.82
CA TRP A 162 -11.66 2.54 29.98
C TRP A 162 -12.37 2.58 28.63
N LEU A 163 -11.85 3.30 27.64
CA LEU A 163 -12.46 3.40 26.32
C LEU A 163 -12.51 2.04 25.61
N LEU A 164 -11.41 1.27 25.66
CA LEU A 164 -11.27 0.00 24.92
C LEU A 164 -12.10 -1.14 25.49
N THR A 165 -12.46 -1.09 26.77
CA THR A 165 -13.32 -2.10 27.43
C THR A 165 -14.80 -1.76 27.36
N ARG A 166 -15.19 -0.56 26.92
CA ARG A 166 -16.60 -0.19 26.76
C ARG A 166 -17.27 -0.99 25.64
N ARG A 167 -18.46 -1.53 25.93
CA ARG A 167 -19.28 -2.23 24.92
C ARG A 167 -19.69 -1.33 23.75
N PRO A 168 -20.16 -0.08 23.96
CA PRO A 168 -20.53 0.83 22.88
C PRO A 168 -19.40 1.17 21.90
N LEU A 169 -18.14 0.92 22.25
CA LEU A 169 -17.00 1.27 21.41
C LEU A 169 -17.11 0.73 19.99
N GLN A 170 -17.49 -0.55 19.80
CA GLN A 170 -17.53 -1.10 18.43
C GLN A 170 -18.63 -0.48 17.59
N PHE A 171 -19.78 -0.23 18.19
CA PHE A 171 -20.84 0.51 17.51
C PHE A 171 -20.40 1.94 17.20
N ALA A 172 -19.79 2.65 18.15
CA ALA A 172 -19.31 4.02 17.96
C ALA A 172 -18.22 4.12 16.87
N LEU A 173 -17.40 3.07 16.70
CA LEU A 173 -16.42 2.99 15.62
C LEU A 173 -17.07 2.68 14.26
N ILE A 174 -18.07 1.81 14.23
CA ILE A 174 -18.72 1.36 12.98
C ILE A 174 -19.73 2.40 12.45
N ALA A 175 -20.54 3.01 13.33
CA ALA A 175 -21.65 3.88 12.95
C ALA A 175 -21.28 5.05 12.00
N PRO A 176 -20.26 5.87 12.27
CA PRO A 176 -19.87 6.95 11.35
C PRO A 176 -19.36 6.40 10.01
N ASN A 177 -18.65 5.27 10.04
CA ASN A 177 -18.18 4.61 8.83
C ASN A 177 -19.33 3.98 8.02
N LEU A 178 -20.39 3.52 8.67
CA LEU A 178 -21.60 3.01 8.01
C LEU A 178 -22.38 4.13 7.33
N LEU A 179 -22.47 5.31 7.95
CA LEU A 179 -23.03 6.50 7.32
C LEU A 179 -22.23 6.88 6.08
N ALA A 180 -20.91 6.99 6.21
CA ALA A 180 -20.02 7.27 5.08
C ALA A 180 -20.14 6.21 3.98
N PHE A 181 -20.19 4.92 4.34
CA PHE A 181 -20.38 3.82 3.40
C PHE A 181 -21.70 3.92 2.63
N THR A 182 -22.79 4.25 3.33
CA THR A 182 -24.10 4.47 2.69
C THR A 182 -24.02 5.62 1.68
N LEU A 183 -23.40 6.74 2.06
CA LEU A 183 -23.21 7.89 1.17
C LEU A 183 -22.33 7.55 -0.04
N ILE A 184 -21.25 6.77 0.16
CA ILE A 184 -20.38 6.29 -0.92
C ILE A 184 -21.19 5.45 -1.92
N VAL A 185 -21.98 4.50 -1.44
CA VAL A 185 -22.80 3.64 -2.32
C VAL A 185 -23.84 4.48 -3.07
N LEU A 186 -24.55 5.39 -2.39
CA LEU A 186 -25.51 6.27 -3.03
C LEU A 186 -24.85 7.16 -4.09
N ALA A 187 -23.74 7.83 -3.74
CA ALA A 187 -22.99 8.66 -4.68
C ALA A 187 -22.47 7.88 -5.88
N GLY A 188 -22.06 6.62 -5.71
CA GLY A 188 -21.62 5.78 -6.81
C GLY A 188 -22.74 5.29 -7.73
N LEU A 189 -23.98 5.14 -7.21
CA LEU A 189 -25.14 4.68 -7.99
C LEU A 189 -25.86 5.81 -8.74
N VAL A 190 -26.08 6.95 -8.08
CA VAL A 190 -26.90 8.06 -8.61
C VAL A 190 -26.15 9.36 -8.83
N GLY A 191 -24.89 9.45 -8.38
CA GLY A 191 -24.07 10.64 -8.54
C GLY A 191 -23.41 10.74 -9.93
N THR A 192 -22.58 11.78 -10.11
CA THR A 192 -21.86 12.00 -11.36
C THR A 192 -21.00 10.81 -11.79
N ALA A 193 -21.01 10.47 -13.08
CA ALA A 193 -20.22 9.36 -13.62
C ALA A 193 -18.70 9.62 -13.61
N THR A 194 -18.29 10.88 -13.43
CA THR A 194 -16.88 11.28 -13.47
C THR A 194 -16.22 11.06 -12.10
N GLY A 195 -15.34 10.07 -12.00
CA GLY A 195 -14.70 9.68 -10.74
C GLY A 195 -13.99 10.81 -9.99
N ALA A 196 -13.37 11.76 -10.71
CA ALA A 196 -12.69 12.91 -10.09
C ALA A 196 -13.64 13.91 -9.39
N MET A 197 -14.94 13.86 -9.69
CA MET A 197 -15.97 14.73 -9.09
C MET A 197 -16.95 13.95 -8.22
N ASN A 198 -16.78 12.64 -8.07
CA ASN A 198 -17.72 11.78 -7.35
C ASN A 198 -17.18 11.44 -5.95
N PHE A 199 -18.01 11.65 -4.93
CA PHE A 199 -17.66 11.34 -3.54
C PHE A 199 -17.24 9.88 -3.33
N SER A 200 -17.91 8.93 -3.98
CA SER A 200 -17.59 7.50 -3.88
C SER A 200 -16.13 7.23 -4.22
N THR A 201 -15.66 7.76 -5.35
CA THR A 201 -14.32 7.46 -5.86
C THR A 201 -13.25 8.20 -5.07
N ILE A 202 -13.45 9.51 -4.84
CA ILE A 202 -12.48 10.32 -4.09
C ILE A 202 -12.38 9.87 -2.64
N PHE A 203 -13.50 9.64 -1.96
CA PHE A 203 -13.44 9.24 -0.56
C PHE A 203 -12.83 7.84 -0.39
N VAL A 204 -13.23 6.84 -1.20
CA VAL A 204 -12.70 5.48 -1.08
C VAL A 204 -11.23 5.42 -1.50
N TRP A 205 -10.90 5.85 -2.71
CA TRP A 205 -9.60 5.55 -3.33
C TRP A 205 -8.55 6.64 -3.12
N LEU A 206 -8.94 7.84 -2.67
CA LEU A 206 -8.01 8.91 -2.33
C LEU A 206 -7.90 9.10 -0.82
N ALA A 207 -9.01 9.49 -0.15
CA ALA A 207 -8.97 9.86 1.26
C ALA A 207 -8.80 8.65 2.18
N TRP A 208 -9.70 7.66 2.08
CA TRP A 208 -9.68 6.46 2.90
C TRP A 208 -8.47 5.58 2.60
N TRP A 209 -8.18 5.30 1.32
CA TRP A 209 -6.99 4.54 0.94
C TRP A 209 -5.70 5.24 1.37
N GLY A 210 -5.61 6.57 1.21
CA GLY A 210 -4.50 7.38 1.70
C GLY A 210 -4.29 7.23 3.20
N LEU A 211 -5.36 7.39 3.99
CA LEU A 211 -5.34 7.20 5.44
C LEU A 211 -4.92 5.77 5.81
N LEU A 212 -5.46 4.77 5.11
CA LEU A 212 -5.22 3.35 5.36
C LEU A 212 -3.74 3.01 5.15
N VAL A 213 -3.19 3.32 3.98
CA VAL A 213 -1.83 2.91 3.59
C VAL A 213 -0.76 3.75 4.28
N LEU A 214 -0.96 5.06 4.40
CA LEU A 214 0.08 5.95 4.95
C LEU A 214 0.15 5.92 6.47
N PHE A 215 -0.97 5.64 7.17
CA PHE A 215 -1.03 5.74 8.63
C PHE A 215 -1.57 4.48 9.31
N LEU A 216 -2.76 4.02 8.91
CA LEU A 216 -3.46 2.97 9.67
C LEU A 216 -2.73 1.62 9.62
N ILE A 217 -2.24 1.21 8.45
CA ILE A 217 -1.48 -0.04 8.27
C ILE A 217 -0.16 -0.02 9.04
N PRO A 218 0.77 0.95 8.84
CA PRO A 218 2.07 0.92 9.51
C PRO A 218 1.97 1.09 11.04
N LEU A 219 0.96 1.81 11.54
CA LEU A 219 0.82 2.06 12.97
C LEU A 219 -0.07 1.02 13.66
N ALA A 220 -1.25 0.75 13.09
CA ALA A 220 -2.33 0.01 13.74
C ALA A 220 -2.73 -1.30 13.02
N GLY A 221 -2.01 -1.69 11.96
CA GLY A 221 -2.19 -2.97 11.27
C GLY A 221 -3.62 -3.19 10.76
N ARG A 222 -4.34 -4.12 11.36
CA ARG A 222 -5.73 -4.47 10.99
C ARG A 222 -6.80 -3.68 11.75
N ALA A 223 -6.46 -2.59 12.44
CA ALA A 223 -7.44 -1.82 13.22
C ALA A 223 -8.66 -1.34 12.41
N TRP A 224 -8.50 -1.10 11.09
CA TRP A 224 -9.63 -0.83 10.19
C TRP A 224 -10.71 -1.92 10.26
N CYS A 225 -10.32 -3.19 10.40
CA CYS A 225 -11.25 -4.31 10.47
C CYS A 225 -12.19 -4.24 11.68
N ALA A 226 -11.82 -3.53 12.75
CA ALA A 226 -12.67 -3.31 13.91
C ALA A 226 -13.79 -2.29 13.63
N MET A 227 -13.53 -1.30 12.77
CA MET A 227 -14.48 -0.23 12.40
C MET A 227 -15.11 -0.41 11.01
N CYS A 228 -14.81 -1.52 10.34
CA CYS A 228 -15.27 -1.79 8.98
C CYS A 228 -16.80 -1.98 8.93
N PRO A 229 -17.54 -1.22 8.10
CA PRO A 229 -18.99 -1.28 8.03
C PRO A 229 -19.53 -2.50 7.24
N ILE A 230 -18.72 -3.07 6.34
CA ILE A 230 -19.12 -4.19 5.46
C ILE A 230 -19.70 -5.39 6.22
N PRO A 231 -19.05 -5.94 7.26
CA PRO A 231 -19.59 -7.07 8.01
C PRO A 231 -20.67 -6.71 9.03
N ALA A 232 -20.93 -5.42 9.28
CA ALA A 232 -21.79 -4.99 10.39
C ALA A 232 -23.27 -5.40 10.23
N PRO A 233 -23.92 -5.25 9.06
CA PRO A 233 -25.31 -5.69 8.89
C PRO A 233 -25.49 -7.18 9.15
N GLY A 234 -24.59 -8.01 8.62
CA GLY A 234 -24.60 -9.46 8.86
C GLY A 234 -24.39 -9.77 10.33
N GLU A 235 -23.41 -9.13 10.98
CA GLU A 235 -23.12 -9.35 12.39
C GLU A 235 -24.26 -8.95 13.32
N TRP A 236 -24.90 -7.79 13.10
CA TRP A 236 -26.02 -7.35 13.90
C TRP A 236 -27.24 -8.24 13.71
N LEU A 237 -27.51 -8.68 12.47
CA LEU A 237 -28.60 -9.60 12.19
C LEU A 237 -28.38 -10.97 12.84
N ALA A 238 -27.17 -11.53 12.71
CA ALA A 238 -26.86 -12.82 13.33
C ALA A 238 -26.81 -12.74 14.85
N ARG A 239 -26.39 -11.62 15.44
CA ARG A 239 -26.42 -11.45 16.91
C ARG A 239 -27.78 -11.06 17.45
N ARG A 240 -28.67 -10.54 16.60
CA ARG A 240 -29.92 -9.85 16.99
C ARG A 240 -29.67 -8.71 17.99
N ALA A 241 -28.49 -8.13 17.95
CA ALA A 241 -28.07 -7.07 18.84
C ALA A 241 -27.04 -6.18 18.14
N ILE A 242 -27.18 -4.87 18.36
CA ILE A 242 -26.30 -3.85 17.78
C ILE A 242 -25.19 -3.48 18.77
N VAL A 243 -25.58 -3.16 20.02
CA VAL A 243 -24.66 -2.71 21.08
C VAL A 243 -24.53 -3.74 22.19
N GLU A 244 -25.67 -4.27 22.66
CA GLU A 244 -25.69 -5.22 23.77
C GLU A 244 -25.24 -6.61 23.34
N ARG A 245 -24.88 -7.45 24.33
CA ARG A 245 -24.58 -8.86 24.07
C ARG A 245 -25.89 -9.64 24.09
N SER A 246 -26.15 -10.36 23.02
CA SER A 246 -27.23 -11.35 22.95
C SER A 246 -26.63 -12.75 22.91
N GLU A 247 -27.28 -13.69 23.58
CA GLU A 247 -26.93 -15.11 23.56
C GLU A 247 -27.59 -15.86 22.39
N ARG A 248 -28.58 -15.24 21.74
CA ARG A 248 -29.33 -15.83 20.62
C ARG A 248 -28.61 -15.52 19.31
N ALA A 249 -28.05 -16.54 18.67
CA ALA A 249 -27.42 -16.44 17.36
C ALA A 249 -28.40 -16.87 16.24
N PHE A 250 -28.55 -16.04 15.22
CA PHE A 250 -29.28 -16.30 13.98
C PHE A 250 -28.26 -16.58 12.86
N SER A 251 -27.65 -17.76 12.92
CA SER A 251 -26.72 -18.28 11.90
C SER A 251 -26.87 -19.80 11.84
N LEU A 252 -26.69 -20.38 10.65
CA LEU A 252 -26.67 -21.84 10.47
C LEU A 252 -25.44 -22.50 11.12
N GLY A 253 -24.41 -21.70 11.44
CA GLY A 253 -23.26 -22.17 12.20
C GLY A 253 -22.38 -23.21 11.47
N TRP A 254 -22.42 -23.26 10.14
CA TRP A 254 -21.59 -24.20 9.40
C TRP A 254 -20.11 -23.93 9.59
N ALA A 255 -19.32 -25.00 9.71
CA ALA A 255 -17.87 -24.90 9.76
C ALA A 255 -17.30 -24.57 8.36
N TRP A 256 -16.33 -23.67 8.30
CA TRP A 256 -15.66 -23.34 7.04
C TRP A 256 -14.83 -24.54 6.54
N PRO A 257 -14.91 -24.92 5.24
CA PRO A 257 -14.22 -26.10 4.71
C PRO A 257 -12.72 -26.10 4.99
N LYS A 258 -12.19 -27.22 5.52
CA LYS A 258 -10.77 -27.33 5.93
C LYS A 258 -9.78 -26.96 4.82
N ARG A 259 -10.09 -27.31 3.55
CA ARG A 259 -9.24 -26.98 2.39
C ARG A 259 -9.13 -25.48 2.11
N LEU A 260 -10.11 -24.69 2.55
CA LEU A 260 -10.18 -23.24 2.35
C LEU A 260 -9.81 -22.45 3.61
N GLN A 261 -9.30 -23.09 4.67
CA GLN A 261 -8.85 -22.43 5.91
C GLN A 261 -7.46 -21.77 5.76
N ASN A 262 -7.29 -21.02 4.68
CA ASN A 262 -6.07 -20.32 4.25
C ASN A 262 -6.46 -19.03 3.52
N LEU A 263 -5.47 -18.22 3.14
CA LEU A 263 -5.69 -16.94 2.48
C LEU A 263 -5.81 -17.04 0.94
N TRP A 264 -5.85 -18.25 0.36
CA TRP A 264 -6.01 -18.40 -1.10
C TRP A 264 -7.30 -17.77 -1.66
N PRO A 265 -8.47 -17.85 -0.99
CA PRO A 265 -9.67 -17.17 -1.48
C PRO A 265 -9.51 -15.64 -1.46
N ALA A 266 -8.95 -15.07 -0.39
CA ALA A 266 -8.62 -13.64 -0.32
C ALA A 266 -7.57 -13.23 -1.37
N PHE A 267 -6.58 -14.09 -1.65
CA PHE A 267 -5.61 -13.88 -2.73
C PHE A 267 -6.30 -13.78 -4.10
N GLY A 268 -7.21 -14.71 -4.41
CA GLY A 268 -7.97 -14.68 -5.67
C GLY A 268 -8.83 -13.42 -5.79
N GLY A 269 -9.54 -13.05 -4.74
CA GLY A 269 -10.32 -11.82 -4.71
C GLY A 269 -9.45 -10.56 -4.83
N LEU A 270 -8.26 -10.55 -4.20
CA LEU A 270 -7.31 -9.44 -4.30
C LEU A 270 -6.74 -9.35 -5.71
N LEU A 271 -6.41 -10.48 -6.35
CA LEU A 271 -5.90 -10.55 -7.72
C LEU A 271 -6.91 -9.97 -8.72
N VAL A 272 -8.20 -10.31 -8.58
CA VAL A 272 -9.27 -9.72 -9.40
C VAL A 272 -9.38 -8.21 -9.14
N LEU A 273 -9.38 -7.79 -7.87
CA LEU A 273 -9.48 -6.38 -7.51
C LEU A 273 -8.35 -5.54 -8.12
N VAL A 274 -7.11 -6.02 -8.09
CA VAL A 274 -5.96 -5.30 -8.63
C VAL A 274 -5.87 -5.37 -10.15
N LEU A 275 -6.31 -6.47 -10.79
CA LEU A 275 -6.37 -6.58 -12.25
C LEU A 275 -7.31 -5.51 -12.84
N PHE A 276 -8.49 -5.37 -12.24
CA PHE A 276 -9.49 -4.36 -12.61
C PHE A 276 -9.30 -3.03 -11.86
N GLY A 277 -8.14 -2.83 -11.22
CA GLY A 277 -7.89 -1.71 -10.31
C GLY A 277 -8.12 -0.35 -10.96
N LEU A 278 -7.80 -0.20 -12.25
CA LEU A 278 -8.02 1.06 -12.97
C LEU A 278 -9.51 1.38 -13.13
N ILE A 279 -10.32 0.40 -13.52
CA ILE A 279 -11.77 0.54 -13.71
C ILE A 279 -12.45 0.80 -12.37
N VAL A 280 -12.11 -0.01 -11.36
CA VAL A 280 -12.66 0.11 -10.00
C VAL A 280 -12.34 1.49 -9.43
N THR A 281 -11.09 1.98 -9.55
CA THR A 281 -10.68 3.26 -8.95
C THR A 281 -11.09 4.51 -9.72
N THR A 282 -11.72 4.39 -10.89
CA THR A 282 -12.11 5.54 -11.72
C THR A 282 -13.59 5.62 -12.04
N ARG A 283 -14.33 4.51 -11.94
CA ARG A 283 -15.77 4.45 -12.24
C ARG A 283 -16.57 4.31 -10.94
N PRO A 284 -17.33 5.34 -10.53
CA PRO A 284 -18.09 5.32 -9.27
C PRO A 284 -19.08 4.15 -9.16
N LEU A 285 -19.81 3.85 -10.24
CA LEU A 285 -20.75 2.73 -10.29
C LEU A 285 -20.06 1.39 -9.98
N VAL A 286 -18.89 1.15 -10.56
CA VAL A 286 -18.13 -0.09 -10.33
C VAL A 286 -17.65 -0.18 -8.89
N THR A 287 -17.23 0.95 -8.28
CA THR A 287 -16.91 1.00 -6.85
C THR A 287 -18.13 0.66 -5.99
N ALA A 288 -19.29 1.26 -6.25
CA ALA A 288 -20.51 1.00 -5.49
C ALA A 288 -20.94 -0.47 -5.60
N LEU A 289 -20.95 -1.04 -6.81
CA LEU A 289 -21.29 -2.45 -7.04
C LEU A 289 -20.30 -3.40 -6.36
N LEU A 290 -19.00 -3.09 -6.38
CA LEU A 290 -17.99 -3.85 -5.64
C LEU A 290 -18.28 -3.83 -4.13
N LEU A 291 -18.54 -2.66 -3.56
CA LEU A 291 -18.80 -2.51 -2.12
C LEU A 291 -20.09 -3.22 -1.70
N LEU A 292 -21.16 -3.10 -2.49
CA LEU A 292 -22.41 -3.84 -2.29
C LEU A 292 -22.21 -5.35 -2.40
N GLY A 293 -21.44 -5.80 -3.40
CA GLY A 293 -21.09 -7.21 -3.57
C GLY A 293 -20.31 -7.77 -2.38
N LEU A 294 -19.31 -7.04 -1.89
CA LEU A 294 -18.55 -7.42 -0.69
C LEU A 294 -19.45 -7.44 0.57
N ALA A 295 -20.37 -6.48 0.71
CA ALA A 295 -21.34 -6.47 1.81
C ALA A 295 -22.32 -7.65 1.73
N LEU A 296 -22.79 -7.99 0.54
CA LEU A 296 -23.65 -9.16 0.32
C LEU A 296 -22.93 -10.46 0.66
N VAL A 297 -21.69 -10.65 0.19
CA VAL A 297 -20.88 -11.84 0.53
C VAL A 297 -20.62 -11.89 2.04
N ALA A 298 -20.33 -10.76 2.67
CA ALA A 298 -20.15 -10.69 4.12
C ALA A 298 -21.43 -11.07 4.88
N LEU A 299 -22.59 -10.56 4.45
CA LEU A 299 -23.90 -10.89 5.01
C LEU A 299 -24.19 -12.40 4.88
N VAL A 300 -24.12 -12.93 3.66
CA VAL A 300 -24.40 -14.35 3.37
C VAL A 300 -23.48 -15.26 4.17
N THR A 301 -22.18 -14.98 4.18
CA THR A 301 -21.23 -15.84 4.91
C THR A 301 -21.44 -15.79 6.42
N HIS A 302 -21.91 -14.68 6.98
CA HIS A 302 -22.21 -14.58 8.40
C HIS A 302 -23.50 -15.31 8.80
N LEU A 303 -24.48 -15.35 7.89
CA LEU A 303 -25.72 -16.12 8.07
C LEU A 303 -25.48 -17.63 7.94
N LEU A 304 -24.57 -18.06 7.06
CA LEU A 304 -24.31 -19.48 6.80
C LEU A 304 -23.25 -20.09 7.73
N PHE A 305 -22.16 -19.37 8.00
CA PHE A 305 -21.00 -19.91 8.70
C PHE A 305 -20.78 -19.30 10.08
N GLU A 306 -20.04 -20.00 10.93
CA GLU A 306 -19.68 -19.51 12.25
C GLU A 306 -18.72 -18.29 12.23
N ARG A 307 -18.98 -17.31 13.10
CA ARG A 307 -18.11 -16.14 13.34
C ARG A 307 -17.83 -15.32 12.05
N ARG A 308 -16.67 -14.68 11.96
CA ARG A 308 -16.31 -13.78 10.83
C ARG A 308 -15.41 -14.47 9.81
N VAL A 309 -15.92 -15.53 9.17
CA VAL A 309 -15.25 -16.24 8.07
C VAL A 309 -14.84 -15.30 6.94
N PHE A 310 -15.73 -14.39 6.53
CA PHE A 310 -15.44 -13.40 5.48
C PHE A 310 -14.18 -12.60 5.79
N CYS A 311 -14.09 -12.01 6.98
CA CYS A 311 -12.95 -11.19 7.39
C CYS A 311 -11.65 -12.00 7.55
N ARG A 312 -11.75 -13.32 7.73
CA ARG A 312 -10.60 -14.21 7.92
C ARG A 312 -10.05 -14.77 6.60
N TYR A 313 -10.92 -15.18 5.67
CA TYR A 313 -10.52 -15.97 4.51
C TYR A 313 -10.92 -15.37 3.15
N LEU A 314 -11.98 -14.57 3.06
CA LEU A 314 -12.56 -14.13 1.78
C LEU A 314 -12.28 -12.65 1.46
N CYS A 315 -12.23 -11.79 2.47
CA CYS A 315 -12.09 -10.35 2.25
C CYS A 315 -10.75 -10.02 1.56
N PRO A 316 -10.76 -9.50 0.32
CA PRO A 316 -9.54 -9.20 -0.42
C PRO A 316 -8.63 -8.22 0.31
N VAL A 317 -9.23 -7.12 0.78
CA VAL A 317 -8.54 -6.09 1.58
C VAL A 317 -8.11 -6.68 2.93
N GLY A 318 -8.88 -7.60 3.50
CA GLY A 318 -8.52 -8.31 4.72
C GLY A 318 -7.24 -9.14 4.60
N GLY A 319 -7.03 -9.78 3.44
CA GLY A 319 -5.79 -10.49 3.11
C GLY A 319 -4.58 -9.55 3.01
N LEU A 320 -4.75 -8.43 2.28
CA LEU A 320 -3.73 -7.36 2.19
C LEU A 320 -3.36 -6.83 3.58
N LEU A 321 -4.36 -6.43 4.37
CA LEU A 321 -4.17 -5.90 5.73
C LEU A 321 -3.56 -6.94 6.64
N GLY A 322 -3.91 -8.22 6.48
CA GLY A 322 -3.31 -9.33 7.19
C GLY A 322 -1.81 -9.40 7.01
N VAL A 323 -1.33 -9.41 5.77
CA VAL A 323 0.09 -9.49 5.47
C VAL A 323 0.84 -8.25 5.94
N TYR A 324 0.34 -7.03 5.68
CA TYR A 324 1.01 -5.82 6.14
C TYR A 324 0.94 -5.59 7.65
N SER A 325 -0.04 -6.15 8.37
CA SER A 325 -0.11 -6.02 9.82
C SER A 325 1.08 -6.62 10.56
N MET A 326 1.86 -7.50 9.91
CA MET A 326 3.12 -7.99 10.47
C MET A 326 4.20 -6.91 10.54
N ALA A 327 4.11 -5.87 9.70
CA ALA A 327 4.95 -4.69 9.77
C ALA A 327 4.52 -3.70 10.87
N ALA A 328 3.26 -3.75 11.32
CA ALA A 328 2.67 -2.74 12.20
C ALA A 328 3.27 -2.69 13.62
N SER A 329 3.24 -1.50 14.22
CA SER A 329 3.75 -1.22 15.58
C SER A 329 2.77 -1.57 16.71
N LEU A 330 1.46 -1.66 16.44
CA LEU A 330 0.47 -2.02 17.47
C LEU A 330 0.21 -3.53 17.50
N GLU A 331 0.16 -4.12 18.69
CA GLU A 331 -0.25 -5.51 18.87
C GLU A 331 -1.13 -5.71 20.10
N LEU A 332 -1.96 -6.75 20.07
CA LEU A 332 -2.71 -7.23 21.23
C LEU A 332 -2.18 -8.62 21.60
N ARG A 333 -1.74 -8.82 22.84
CA ARG A 333 -1.13 -10.07 23.32
C ARG A 333 -1.55 -10.35 24.77
N ALA A 334 -1.35 -11.59 25.22
CA ALA A 334 -1.43 -11.90 26.65
C ALA A 334 -0.22 -11.30 27.38
N ARG A 335 -0.42 -10.81 28.61
CA ARG A 335 0.69 -10.35 29.47
C ARG A 335 1.50 -11.54 29.96
N ASP A 336 0.78 -12.55 30.47
CA ASP A 336 1.35 -13.78 30.98
C ASP A 336 0.69 -15.01 30.33
N LEU A 337 1.49 -15.91 29.76
CA LEU A 337 0.97 -17.13 29.16
C LEU A 337 0.59 -18.18 30.21
N ASP A 338 1.15 -18.14 31.41
CA ASP A 338 0.87 -19.12 32.48
C ASP A 338 -0.51 -18.88 33.12
N VAL A 339 -0.85 -17.62 33.42
CA VAL A 339 -2.23 -17.23 33.78
C VAL A 339 -3.22 -17.68 32.68
N CYS A 340 -2.81 -17.54 31.42
CA CYS A 340 -3.59 -17.99 30.28
C CYS A 340 -3.71 -19.51 30.20
N ARG A 341 -2.77 -20.31 30.72
CA ARG A 341 -2.84 -21.79 30.80
C ARG A 341 -3.82 -22.23 31.87
N GLU A 342 -3.80 -21.59 33.03
CA GLU A 342 -4.66 -21.89 34.19
C GLU A 342 -6.13 -21.51 34.00
N CYS A 343 -6.42 -20.45 33.22
CA CYS A 343 -7.79 -20.01 32.94
C CYS A 343 -8.64 -21.14 32.29
N ARG A 344 -9.61 -21.73 32.99
CA ARG A 344 -10.41 -22.84 32.45
C ARG A 344 -11.47 -22.42 31.43
N GLU A 345 -12.05 -21.23 31.62
CA GLU A 345 -13.14 -20.71 30.79
C GLU A 345 -12.69 -20.38 29.37
N LYS A 346 -11.46 -19.85 29.22
CA LYS A 346 -10.93 -19.33 27.95
C LYS A 346 -11.92 -18.38 27.25
N ALA A 347 -12.59 -17.52 28.04
CA ALA A 347 -13.66 -16.63 27.58
C ALA A 347 -13.25 -15.72 26.41
N CYS A 348 -11.98 -15.32 26.31
CA CYS A 348 -11.44 -14.57 25.16
C CYS A 348 -11.61 -15.29 23.80
N PHE A 349 -11.69 -16.63 23.80
CA PHE A 349 -11.86 -17.45 22.58
C PHE A 349 -13.27 -18.00 22.45
N ARG A 350 -13.88 -18.43 23.56
CA ARG A 350 -15.22 -19.07 23.60
C ARG A 350 -16.37 -18.08 23.72
N GLY A 351 -16.10 -16.86 24.15
CA GLY A 351 -17.11 -15.90 24.57
C GLY A 351 -17.33 -15.98 26.09
N GLY A 352 -17.75 -14.85 26.66
CA GLY A 352 -18.02 -14.61 28.07
C GLY A 352 -18.69 -13.25 28.15
N GLU A 353 -18.28 -12.34 29.03
CA GLU A 353 -18.82 -10.98 29.00
C GLU A 353 -18.64 -10.26 27.64
N GLY A 354 -17.58 -10.59 26.89
CA GLY A 354 -17.39 -10.19 25.49
C GLY A 354 -17.72 -11.31 24.49
N TYR A 355 -17.84 -10.95 23.21
CA TYR A 355 -18.07 -11.93 22.15
C TYR A 355 -16.83 -12.83 21.93
N PRO A 356 -17.00 -14.09 21.48
CA PRO A 356 -15.89 -14.97 21.11
C PRO A 356 -15.01 -14.31 20.03
N CYS A 357 -13.72 -14.62 20.03
CA CYS A 357 -12.81 -14.09 19.01
C CYS A 357 -13.36 -14.35 17.59
N PRO A 358 -13.67 -13.29 16.80
CA PRO A 358 -14.37 -13.44 15.54
C PRO A 358 -13.58 -14.20 14.46
N THR A 359 -12.25 -14.24 14.59
CA THR A 359 -11.33 -14.89 13.64
C THR A 359 -10.57 -16.07 14.26
N PHE A 360 -11.13 -16.63 15.33
CA PHE A 360 -10.60 -17.83 16.00
C PHE A 360 -9.15 -17.69 16.46
N GLN A 361 -8.74 -16.48 16.87
CA GLN A 361 -7.46 -16.25 17.53
C GLN A 361 -7.61 -16.44 19.03
N PHE A 362 -6.60 -17.03 19.65
CA PHE A 362 -6.53 -17.15 21.11
C PHE A 362 -5.23 -16.53 21.61
N PRO A 363 -5.27 -15.40 22.34
CA PRO A 363 -4.07 -14.74 22.86
C PRO A 363 -3.19 -15.67 23.72
N GLY A 364 -3.80 -16.54 24.53
CA GLY A 364 -3.09 -17.51 25.37
C GLY A 364 -2.53 -18.74 24.63
N GLY A 365 -2.82 -18.90 23.34
CA GLY A 365 -2.36 -20.03 22.52
C GLY A 365 -0.98 -19.81 21.89
N GLY A 366 -0.23 -18.81 22.36
CA GLY A 366 1.00 -18.36 21.71
C GLY A 366 0.72 -17.64 20.39
N MET A 367 -0.26 -16.73 20.39
CA MET A 367 -0.51 -15.85 19.26
C MET A 367 0.72 -14.95 19.04
N THR A 368 1.55 -15.27 18.05
CA THR A 368 2.80 -14.56 17.81
C THR A 368 2.72 -13.52 16.69
N ARG A 369 1.66 -13.54 15.87
CA ARG A 369 1.53 -12.65 14.69
C ARG A 369 0.15 -12.01 14.57
N ASN A 370 0.10 -10.82 13.97
CA ASN A 370 -1.11 -10.03 13.78
C ASN A 370 -1.97 -10.43 12.57
N THR A 371 -1.48 -11.29 11.69
CA THR A 371 -2.11 -11.61 10.38
C THR A 371 -3.62 -11.86 10.47
N TYR A 372 -4.09 -12.57 11.50
CA TYR A 372 -5.49 -12.92 11.68
C TYR A 372 -6.21 -12.14 12.79
N CYS A 373 -5.51 -11.30 13.55
CA CYS A 373 -6.10 -10.51 14.63
C CYS A 373 -6.77 -9.26 14.05
N LEU A 374 -8.08 -9.09 14.25
CA LEU A 374 -8.81 -7.90 13.76
C LEU A 374 -8.67 -6.66 14.66
N LEU A 375 -7.96 -6.77 15.78
CA LEU A 375 -7.85 -5.70 16.79
C LEU A 375 -9.20 -5.16 17.28
N CYS A 376 -10.24 -6.01 17.27
CA CYS A 376 -11.63 -5.68 17.67
C CYS A 376 -11.86 -5.61 19.19
N THR A 377 -10.81 -5.72 20.01
CA THR A 377 -10.82 -5.63 21.49
C THR A 377 -11.83 -6.48 22.29
N GLU A 378 -12.63 -7.36 21.67
CA GLU A 378 -13.60 -8.21 22.38
C GLU A 378 -12.95 -9.10 23.44
N CYS A 379 -11.73 -9.58 23.17
CA CYS A 379 -10.95 -10.32 24.16
C CYS A 379 -10.62 -9.51 25.43
N LEU A 380 -10.43 -8.18 25.34
CA LEU A 380 -10.23 -7.31 26.51
C LEU A 380 -11.46 -7.28 27.41
N LYS A 381 -12.66 -7.33 26.80
CA LYS A 381 -13.95 -7.34 27.48
C LYS A 381 -14.29 -8.70 28.07
N ALA A 382 -13.74 -9.76 27.49
CA ALA A 382 -14.04 -11.14 27.86
C ALA A 382 -13.04 -11.76 28.85
N CYS A 383 -11.86 -11.16 29.08
CA CYS A 383 -10.82 -11.77 29.92
C CYS A 383 -11.14 -11.63 31.41
N PRO A 384 -11.39 -12.73 32.16
CA PRO A 384 -11.73 -12.64 33.59
C PRO A 384 -10.52 -12.27 34.46
N TYR A 385 -9.30 -12.48 33.97
CA TYR A 385 -8.05 -12.25 34.71
C TYR A 385 -7.35 -10.93 34.33
N ASP A 386 -7.96 -10.08 33.50
CA ASP A 386 -7.32 -8.84 32.99
C ASP A 386 -5.89 -9.08 32.44
N ASN A 387 -5.69 -10.19 31.73
CA ASN A 387 -4.37 -10.66 31.34
C ASN A 387 -4.01 -10.32 29.88
N LEU A 388 -4.59 -9.25 29.34
CA LEU A 388 -4.34 -8.80 27.98
C LEU A 388 -3.69 -7.42 27.97
N ALA A 389 -2.77 -7.22 27.02
CA ALA A 389 -2.06 -5.98 26.78
C ALA A 389 -2.27 -5.52 25.34
N LEU A 390 -2.46 -4.21 25.17
CA LEU A 390 -2.36 -3.54 23.88
C LEU A 390 -1.00 -2.85 23.86
N SER A 391 -0.03 -3.44 23.17
CA SER A 391 1.37 -3.04 23.28
C SER A 391 1.87 -2.35 22.02
N LEU A 392 2.68 -1.32 22.19
CA LEU A 392 3.58 -0.83 21.13
C LEU A 392 4.81 -1.74 21.06
N ARG A 393 5.16 -2.13 19.84
CA ARG A 393 6.32 -2.94 19.52
C ARG A 393 7.14 -2.28 18.40
N PRO A 394 8.42 -2.65 18.23
CA PRO A 394 9.20 -2.23 17.08
C PRO A 394 8.55 -2.64 15.76
N PHE A 395 8.63 -1.76 14.76
CA PHE A 395 8.13 -2.00 13.42
C PHE A 395 8.69 -3.33 12.85
N GLY A 396 7.81 -4.15 12.26
CA GLY A 396 8.22 -5.43 11.66
C GLY A 396 8.54 -6.58 12.62
N ALA A 397 8.28 -6.45 13.92
CA ALA A 397 8.63 -7.50 14.90
C ALA A 397 8.03 -8.89 14.58
N ASP A 398 6.81 -8.96 14.01
CA ASP A 398 6.17 -10.23 13.64
C ASP A 398 6.88 -10.92 12.45
N LEU A 399 7.52 -10.15 11.58
CA LEU A 399 8.23 -10.70 10.41
C LEU A 399 9.44 -11.54 10.82
N LEU A 400 9.99 -11.27 12.00
CA LEU A 400 11.11 -12.01 12.59
C LEU A 400 10.68 -13.37 13.16
N VAL A 401 9.37 -13.62 13.32
CA VAL A 401 8.87 -14.89 13.85
C VAL A 401 8.74 -15.92 12.73
N ALA A 402 9.58 -16.97 12.75
CA ALA A 402 9.55 -18.05 11.76
C ALA A 402 8.31 -18.96 11.87
N ARG A 403 7.78 -19.13 13.08
CA ARG A 403 6.66 -20.04 13.36
C ARG A 403 5.38 -19.57 12.67
N GLY A 404 4.78 -20.47 11.89
CA GLY A 404 3.49 -20.25 11.25
C GLY A 404 3.54 -19.60 9.86
N ARG A 405 4.72 -19.33 9.30
CA ARG A 405 4.84 -18.85 7.92
C ARG A 405 4.27 -19.87 6.93
N ARG A 406 3.48 -19.39 5.97
CA ARG A 406 2.68 -20.19 5.03
C ARG A 406 2.80 -19.65 3.60
N ALA A 407 2.55 -20.52 2.63
CA ALA A 407 2.67 -20.18 1.21
C ALA A 407 1.62 -19.15 0.77
N ASP A 408 0.39 -19.22 1.27
CA ASP A 408 -0.68 -18.25 0.97
C ASP A 408 -0.31 -16.81 1.36
N GLU A 409 0.25 -16.61 2.55
CA GLU A 409 0.81 -15.32 3.00
C GLU A 409 1.98 -14.85 2.11
N ALA A 410 2.86 -15.77 1.71
CA ALA A 410 4.00 -15.47 0.82
C ALA A 410 3.55 -15.04 -0.59
N TRP A 411 2.56 -15.71 -1.16
CA TRP A 411 2.01 -15.35 -2.47
C TRP A 411 1.26 -14.01 -2.44
N ILE A 412 0.57 -13.69 -1.34
CA ILE A 412 0.02 -12.33 -1.15
C ILE A 412 1.16 -11.30 -1.07
N ALA A 413 2.26 -11.56 -0.34
CA ALA A 413 3.39 -10.63 -0.28
C ALA A 413 4.00 -10.35 -1.67
N LEU A 414 4.15 -11.40 -2.50
CA LEU A 414 4.61 -11.27 -3.89
C LEU A 414 3.60 -10.49 -4.76
N LEU A 415 2.31 -10.82 -4.65
CA LEU A 415 1.23 -10.12 -5.33
C LEU A 415 1.26 -8.62 -4.99
N LEU A 416 1.39 -8.27 -3.73
CA LEU A 416 1.42 -6.89 -3.26
C LEU A 416 2.64 -6.11 -3.78
N LEU A 417 3.82 -6.73 -3.86
CA LEU A 417 5.00 -6.10 -4.45
C LEU A 417 4.87 -5.92 -5.96
N GLY A 418 4.46 -6.97 -6.68
CA GLY A 418 4.29 -6.93 -8.13
C GLY A 418 3.21 -5.93 -8.56
N THR A 419 2.11 -5.87 -7.82
CA THR A 419 1.02 -4.92 -8.09
C THR A 419 1.41 -3.48 -7.78
N ALA A 420 2.23 -3.21 -6.76
CA ALA A 420 2.78 -1.89 -6.53
C ALA A 420 3.58 -1.42 -7.74
N LEU A 421 4.47 -2.27 -8.27
CA LEU A 421 5.28 -1.94 -9.45
C LEU A 421 4.41 -1.72 -10.69
N ALA A 422 3.51 -2.66 -10.97
CA ALA A 422 2.61 -2.57 -12.13
C ALA A 422 1.72 -1.31 -12.08
N HIS A 423 1.11 -0.99 -10.94
CA HIS A 423 0.28 0.19 -10.80
C HIS A 423 1.08 1.49 -10.88
N SER A 424 2.31 1.51 -10.37
CA SER A 424 3.19 2.67 -10.56
C SER A 424 3.49 2.89 -12.05
N VAL A 425 3.79 1.83 -12.82
CA VAL A 425 3.96 1.92 -14.29
C VAL A 425 2.69 2.42 -14.98
N ILE A 426 1.54 1.81 -14.68
CA ILE A 426 0.27 2.12 -15.34
C ILE A 426 -0.20 3.55 -15.01
N LYS A 427 -0.23 3.92 -13.72
CA LYS A 427 -0.90 5.15 -13.26
C LYS A 427 0.04 6.37 -13.19
N LEU A 428 1.33 6.17 -12.91
CA LEU A 428 2.30 7.27 -12.80
C LEU A 428 3.22 7.37 -14.02
N GLY A 429 3.25 6.37 -14.88
CA GLY A 429 4.06 6.38 -16.10
C GLY A 429 3.48 7.28 -17.19
N PRO A 430 4.34 7.74 -18.14
CA PRO A 430 3.95 8.58 -19.26
C PRO A 430 3.23 7.81 -20.39
N TRP A 431 3.11 6.49 -20.28
CA TRP A 431 2.61 5.61 -21.34
C TRP A 431 1.08 5.58 -21.40
N GLY A 432 0.49 6.46 -22.20
CA GLY A 432 -0.96 6.54 -22.39
C GLY A 432 -1.61 5.24 -22.91
N TRP A 433 -0.92 4.51 -23.79
CA TRP A 433 -1.42 3.26 -24.37
C TRP A 433 -1.60 2.14 -23.34
N ILE A 434 -0.77 2.08 -22.29
CA ILE A 434 -0.96 1.10 -21.21
C ILE A 434 -2.26 1.41 -20.45
N LYS A 435 -2.56 2.70 -20.24
CA LYS A 435 -3.76 3.16 -19.53
C LYS A 435 -5.01 2.84 -20.33
N SER A 436 -5.01 3.03 -21.66
CA SER A 436 -6.14 2.68 -22.52
C SER A 436 -6.42 1.17 -22.51
N TRP A 437 -5.38 0.35 -22.64
CA TRP A 437 -5.53 -1.12 -22.57
C TRP A 437 -6.11 -1.57 -21.23
N ALA A 438 -5.60 -1.02 -20.12
CA ALA A 438 -6.08 -1.30 -18.77
C ALA A 438 -7.50 -0.76 -18.50
N ASN A 439 -7.98 0.20 -19.29
CA ASN A 439 -9.31 0.80 -19.18
C ASN A 439 -10.39 0.08 -20.01
N LEU A 440 -10.04 -1.06 -20.63
CA LEU A 440 -10.98 -1.86 -21.42
C LEU A 440 -11.57 -1.05 -22.60
N GLU A 441 -10.71 -0.28 -23.29
CA GLU A 441 -11.10 0.44 -24.51
C GLU A 441 -11.31 -0.52 -25.69
N GLY A 442 -10.53 -1.61 -25.76
CA GLY A 442 -10.70 -2.72 -26.69
C GLY A 442 -10.47 -4.06 -26.02
N THR A 443 -11.19 -5.09 -26.47
CA THR A 443 -11.15 -6.43 -25.87
C THR A 443 -9.79 -7.13 -26.07
N PRO A 444 -9.20 -7.17 -27.28
CA PRO A 444 -7.88 -7.79 -27.48
C PRO A 444 -6.78 -7.09 -26.67
N GLU A 445 -6.79 -5.77 -26.61
CA GLU A 445 -5.84 -4.94 -25.88
C GLU A 445 -5.92 -5.20 -24.39
N PHE A 446 -7.15 -5.28 -23.85
CA PHE A 446 -7.36 -5.62 -22.45
C PHE A 446 -6.88 -7.04 -22.13
N LEU A 447 -7.13 -8.02 -23.00
CA LEU A 447 -6.65 -9.40 -22.81
C LEU A 447 -5.12 -9.48 -22.83
N LEU A 448 -4.47 -8.73 -23.71
CA LEU A 448 -3.02 -8.60 -23.73
C LEU A 448 -2.50 -7.96 -22.44
N TYR A 449 -3.10 -6.84 -22.01
CA TYR A 449 -2.80 -6.20 -20.73
C TYR A 449 -2.95 -7.19 -19.56
N ALA A 450 -4.07 -7.90 -19.48
CA ALA A 450 -4.35 -8.86 -18.43
C ALA A 450 -3.34 -10.01 -18.42
N THR A 451 -2.98 -10.53 -19.60
CA THR A 451 -1.97 -11.58 -19.74
C THR A 451 -0.60 -11.11 -19.27
N LEU A 452 -0.17 -9.91 -19.69
CA LEU A 452 1.10 -9.32 -19.26
C LEU A 452 1.12 -9.03 -17.75
N PHE A 453 0.03 -8.48 -17.22
CA PHE A 453 -0.11 -8.18 -15.80
C PHE A 453 -0.05 -9.45 -14.95
N LEU A 454 -0.88 -10.46 -15.28
CA LEU A 454 -0.91 -11.74 -14.58
C LEU A 454 0.40 -12.50 -14.75
N GLY A 455 0.99 -12.51 -15.95
CA GLY A 455 2.30 -13.10 -16.21
C GLY A 455 3.39 -12.46 -15.36
N THR A 456 3.38 -11.13 -15.22
CA THR A 456 4.36 -10.42 -14.39
C THR A 456 4.23 -10.79 -12.91
N VAL A 457 3.00 -10.80 -12.40
CA VAL A 457 2.72 -10.93 -10.96
C VAL A 457 2.71 -12.38 -10.48
N LEU A 458 2.24 -13.33 -11.31
CA LEU A 458 2.11 -14.74 -10.96
C LEU A 458 3.27 -15.61 -11.45
N VAL A 459 4.03 -15.14 -12.45
CA VAL A 459 5.11 -15.92 -13.06
C VAL A 459 6.45 -15.19 -12.94
N ALA A 460 6.62 -14.03 -13.56
CA ALA A 460 7.94 -13.39 -13.67
C ALA A 460 8.53 -13.01 -12.29
N LEU A 461 7.76 -12.32 -11.44
CA LEU A 461 8.23 -11.93 -10.11
C LEU A 461 8.44 -13.15 -9.18
N PRO A 462 7.51 -14.12 -9.08
CA PRO A 462 7.76 -15.36 -8.33
C PRO A 462 8.95 -16.16 -8.87
N ALA A 463 9.18 -16.19 -10.18
CA ALA A 463 10.34 -16.86 -10.77
C ALA A 463 11.65 -16.16 -10.40
N LEU A 464 11.71 -14.83 -10.44
CA LEU A 464 12.86 -14.05 -9.97
C LEU A 464 13.11 -14.25 -8.47
N HIS A 465 12.05 -14.30 -7.67
CA HIS A 465 12.12 -14.60 -6.24
C HIS A 465 12.64 -16.02 -5.98
N PHE A 466 12.16 -17.00 -6.74
CA PHE A 466 12.63 -18.38 -6.69
C PHE A 466 14.11 -18.49 -7.09
N LEU A 467 14.51 -17.81 -8.17
CA LEU A 467 15.91 -17.72 -8.60
C LEU A 467 16.78 -17.14 -7.49
N THR A 468 16.29 -16.11 -6.80
CA THR A 468 16.99 -15.51 -5.66
C THR A 468 17.16 -16.52 -4.52
N ALA A 469 16.11 -17.25 -4.13
CA ALA A 469 16.21 -18.30 -3.12
C ALA A 469 17.15 -19.44 -3.55
N TRP A 470 17.14 -19.81 -4.83
CA TRP A 470 18.03 -20.83 -5.38
C TRP A 470 19.49 -20.37 -5.34
N LEU A 471 19.80 -19.17 -5.84
CA LEU A 471 21.13 -18.56 -5.78
C LEU A 471 21.64 -18.42 -4.34
N SER A 472 20.79 -17.98 -3.42
CA SER A 472 21.14 -17.90 -2.00
C SER A 472 21.52 -19.26 -1.42
N ARG A 473 20.78 -20.33 -1.78
CA ARG A 473 21.08 -21.70 -1.36
C ARG A 473 22.38 -22.24 -1.95
N THR A 474 22.64 -21.97 -3.24
CA THR A 474 23.84 -22.47 -3.94
C THR A 474 25.10 -21.74 -3.49
N VAL A 475 25.07 -20.40 -3.43
CA VAL A 475 26.21 -19.56 -2.99
C VAL A 475 26.54 -19.78 -1.52
N ALA A 476 25.53 -20.07 -0.70
CA ALA A 476 25.74 -20.47 0.69
C ALA A 476 26.34 -21.88 0.84
N GLY A 477 26.32 -22.72 -0.20
CA GLY A 477 26.73 -24.13 -0.08
C GLY A 477 25.84 -24.91 0.89
N ALA A 478 24.53 -24.61 0.92
CA ALA A 478 23.59 -25.14 1.91
C ALA A 478 22.56 -26.10 1.29
N PRO A 479 22.96 -27.26 0.74
CA PRO A 479 22.05 -28.18 0.05
C PRO A 479 20.97 -28.77 0.97
N ARG A 480 21.20 -28.80 2.29
CA ARG A 480 20.25 -29.33 3.29
C ARG A 480 19.00 -28.45 3.46
N VAL A 481 19.04 -27.18 3.09
CA VAL A 481 17.89 -26.28 3.18
C VAL A 481 16.91 -26.55 2.05
N LYS A 482 15.63 -26.82 2.39
CA LYS A 482 14.57 -27.05 1.41
C LYS A 482 14.23 -25.74 0.67
N LEU A 483 14.38 -25.75 -0.65
CA LEU A 483 14.17 -24.56 -1.50
C LEU A 483 12.76 -23.97 -1.39
N GLY A 484 11.72 -24.80 -1.38
CA GLY A 484 10.33 -24.33 -1.23
C GLY A 484 10.08 -23.64 0.12
N ARG A 485 10.79 -24.04 1.18
CA ARG A 485 10.70 -23.37 2.48
C ARG A 485 11.41 -22.02 2.44
N LEU A 486 12.59 -21.96 1.83
CA LEU A 486 13.35 -20.74 1.64
C LEU A 486 12.59 -19.71 0.78
N PHE A 487 11.91 -20.16 -0.28
CA PHE A 487 11.01 -19.33 -1.10
C PHE A 487 9.92 -18.66 -0.24
N VAL A 488 9.23 -19.45 0.59
CA VAL A 488 8.18 -18.94 1.49
C VAL A 488 8.77 -17.98 2.50
N ASP A 489 9.87 -18.34 3.16
CA ASP A 489 10.49 -17.52 4.18
C ASP A 489 10.98 -16.18 3.60
N TYR A 490 11.67 -16.17 2.45
CA TYR A 490 12.13 -14.93 1.81
C TYR A 490 10.99 -14.00 1.39
N ALA A 491 9.80 -14.50 1.08
CA ALA A 491 8.67 -13.65 0.72
C ALA A 491 8.28 -12.70 1.87
N TYR A 492 8.50 -13.08 3.14
CA TYR A 492 8.26 -12.21 4.29
C TYR A 492 9.27 -11.05 4.36
N ALA A 493 10.48 -11.23 3.84
CA ALA A 493 11.44 -10.14 3.74
C ALA A 493 11.01 -9.07 2.74
N LEU A 494 10.09 -9.37 1.80
CA LEU A 494 9.60 -8.40 0.82
C LEU A 494 8.57 -7.42 1.38
N ILE A 495 7.94 -7.76 2.51
CA ILE A 495 6.79 -7.03 3.06
C ILE A 495 7.12 -5.57 3.39
N PRO A 496 8.24 -5.24 4.07
CA PRO A 496 8.56 -3.84 4.38
C PRO A 496 8.79 -2.98 3.14
N LEU A 497 9.53 -3.48 2.13
CA LEU A 497 9.78 -2.77 0.88
C LEU A 497 8.49 -2.63 0.07
N SER A 498 7.66 -3.67 0.02
CA SER A 498 6.34 -3.62 -0.63
C SER A 498 5.44 -2.56 0.01
N LEU A 499 5.36 -2.51 1.34
CA LEU A 499 4.57 -1.51 2.06
C LEU A 499 5.08 -0.09 1.77
N ALA A 500 6.40 0.12 1.83
CA ALA A 500 7.02 1.39 1.51
C ALA A 500 6.76 1.82 0.05
N ALA A 501 6.80 0.89 -0.90
CA ALA A 501 6.48 1.16 -2.30
C ALA A 501 5.02 1.60 -2.49
N TRP A 502 4.08 0.96 -1.80
CA TRP A 502 2.67 1.38 -1.80
C TRP A 502 2.47 2.74 -1.12
N MET A 503 3.19 3.04 -0.04
CA MET A 503 3.16 4.36 0.59
C MET A 503 3.70 5.42 -0.36
N ALA A 504 4.84 5.17 -1.03
CA ALA A 504 5.43 6.07 -2.00
C ALA A 504 4.52 6.31 -3.22
N PHE A 505 3.89 5.25 -3.74
CA PHE A 505 2.88 5.34 -4.79
C PHE A 505 1.68 6.18 -4.35
N THR A 506 1.13 5.86 -3.17
CA THR A 506 -0.07 6.52 -2.62
C THR A 506 0.20 7.99 -2.37
N LEU A 507 1.40 8.37 -1.91
CA LEU A 507 1.79 9.76 -1.72
C LEU A 507 1.75 10.55 -3.05
N ALA A 508 2.22 9.96 -4.15
CA ALA A 508 2.19 10.60 -5.47
C ALA A 508 0.79 10.73 -6.08
N VAL A 509 -0.17 9.92 -5.61
CA VAL A 509 -1.58 10.03 -6.01
C VAL A 509 -2.32 11.00 -5.09
N VAL A 510 -2.12 10.93 -3.78
CA VAL A 510 -2.86 11.73 -2.79
C VAL A 510 -2.48 13.20 -2.87
N LEU A 511 -1.19 13.55 -2.76
CA LEU A 511 -0.76 14.95 -2.60
C LEU A 511 -1.26 15.88 -3.72
N PRO A 512 -1.14 15.53 -5.01
CA PRO A 512 -1.60 16.41 -6.10
C PRO A 512 -3.12 16.55 -6.18
N ASN A 513 -3.87 15.59 -5.62
CA ASN A 513 -5.32 15.51 -5.75
C ASN A 513 -6.06 15.85 -4.44
N LEU A 514 -5.36 16.31 -3.40
CA LEU A 514 -5.96 16.66 -2.10
C LEU A 514 -7.09 17.71 -2.23
N SER A 515 -7.00 18.60 -3.22
CA SER A 515 -8.01 19.62 -3.51
C SER A 515 -9.39 19.05 -3.85
N TYR A 516 -9.46 17.80 -4.33
CA TYR A 516 -10.74 17.15 -4.64
C TYR A 516 -11.54 16.79 -3.40
N ILE A 517 -10.89 16.58 -2.25
CA ILE A 517 -11.57 16.18 -1.01
C ILE A 517 -12.60 17.22 -0.54
N PRO A 518 -12.25 18.51 -0.31
CA PRO A 518 -13.24 19.51 0.11
C PRO A 518 -14.33 19.72 -0.95
N ARG A 519 -13.98 19.64 -2.24
CA ARG A 519 -14.95 19.76 -3.35
C ARG A 519 -16.04 18.69 -3.29
N VAL A 520 -15.67 17.41 -3.15
CA VAL A 520 -16.66 16.33 -3.07
C VAL A 520 -17.39 16.27 -1.73
N LEU A 521 -16.87 16.90 -0.68
CA LEU A 521 -17.60 17.06 0.57
C LEU A 521 -18.72 18.09 0.43
N SER A 522 -18.50 19.16 -0.34
CA SER A 522 -19.52 20.18 -0.62
C SER A 522 -20.58 19.74 -1.63
N ASP A 523 -20.22 18.92 -2.61
CA ASP A 523 -21.15 18.34 -3.60
C ASP A 523 -20.98 16.82 -3.73
N PRO A 524 -21.45 16.03 -2.75
CA PRO A 524 -21.17 14.59 -2.72
C PRO A 524 -21.81 13.81 -3.88
N LEU A 525 -22.94 14.28 -4.40
CA LEU A 525 -23.66 13.65 -5.50
C LEU A 525 -23.29 14.25 -6.87
N GLY A 526 -22.66 15.43 -6.91
CA GLY A 526 -22.37 16.13 -8.15
C GLY A 526 -23.59 16.84 -8.75
N TRP A 527 -24.58 17.20 -7.93
CA TRP A 527 -25.86 17.78 -8.35
C TRP A 527 -25.87 19.31 -8.38
N GLY A 528 -24.74 19.95 -8.09
CA GLY A 528 -24.69 21.41 -8.00
C GLY A 528 -24.69 21.94 -6.57
N TRP A 529 -24.59 21.08 -5.54
CA TRP A 529 -24.59 21.53 -4.15
C TRP A 529 -23.30 22.26 -3.80
N ASP A 530 -23.37 23.05 -2.72
CA ASP A 530 -22.22 23.68 -2.09
C ASP A 530 -22.39 23.74 -0.57
N LEU A 531 -22.47 22.57 0.07
CA LEU A 531 -22.79 22.45 1.50
C LEU A 531 -21.81 23.19 2.42
N PHE A 532 -20.57 23.38 1.98
CA PHE A 532 -19.51 24.00 2.79
C PHE A 532 -18.82 25.19 2.10
N GLY A 533 -19.34 25.70 0.98
CA GLY A 533 -18.71 26.81 0.26
C GLY A 533 -17.39 26.46 -0.43
N THR A 534 -17.09 25.17 -0.64
CA THR A 534 -15.78 24.68 -1.13
C THR A 534 -15.87 23.94 -2.46
N ARG A 535 -17.01 23.98 -3.14
CA ARG A 535 -17.22 23.37 -4.46
C ARG A 535 -16.16 23.79 -5.51
N GLU A 536 -15.80 25.08 -5.55
CA GLU A 536 -14.86 25.64 -6.55
C GLU A 536 -13.41 25.71 -6.04
N THR A 537 -13.08 24.95 -4.99
CA THR A 537 -11.72 24.96 -4.42
C THR A 537 -10.71 24.38 -5.43
N THR A 538 -9.79 25.21 -5.91
CA THR A 538 -8.66 24.84 -6.79
C THR A 538 -7.35 24.60 -6.03
N TRP A 539 -7.40 24.64 -4.70
CA TRP A 539 -6.25 24.77 -3.82
C TRP A 539 -5.39 23.50 -3.67
N THR A 540 -4.13 23.52 -4.14
CA THR A 540 -3.14 22.48 -3.85
C THR A 540 -2.13 22.94 -2.78
N TRP A 541 -2.32 22.50 -1.54
CA TRP A 541 -1.55 22.90 -0.36
C TRP A 541 -0.07 22.49 -0.32
N VAL A 542 0.35 21.48 -1.08
CA VAL A 542 1.61 20.77 -0.79
C VAL A 542 2.67 21.10 -1.84
N PRO A 543 3.87 21.57 -1.43
CA PRO A 543 4.99 21.77 -2.34
C PRO A 543 5.37 20.41 -2.94
N LEU A 544 4.96 20.18 -4.18
CA LEU A 544 5.18 18.91 -4.90
C LEU A 544 6.67 18.59 -5.08
N GLY A 545 7.56 19.59 -4.90
CA GLY A 545 9.01 19.37 -4.83
C GLY A 545 9.48 18.48 -3.68
N VAL A 546 8.69 18.30 -2.61
CA VAL A 546 9.01 17.39 -1.49
C VAL A 546 8.72 15.93 -1.83
N LEU A 547 7.83 15.66 -2.79
CA LEU A 547 7.36 14.31 -3.11
C LEU A 547 8.51 13.35 -3.50
N PRO A 548 9.44 13.70 -4.42
CA PRO A 548 10.60 12.87 -4.74
C PRO A 548 11.42 12.43 -3.52
N TRP A 549 11.68 13.37 -2.60
CA TRP A 549 12.45 13.12 -1.38
C TRP A 549 11.72 12.20 -0.41
N ALA A 550 10.41 12.41 -0.24
CA ALA A 550 9.59 11.54 0.59
C ALA A 550 9.50 10.12 0.03
N GLN A 551 9.34 9.97 -1.29
CA GLN A 551 9.35 8.66 -1.95
C GLN A 551 10.70 7.94 -1.81
N LEU A 552 11.81 8.67 -1.97
CA LEU A 552 13.15 8.14 -1.73
C LEU A 552 13.29 7.67 -0.28
N ALA A 553 12.98 8.53 0.71
CA ALA A 553 13.09 8.19 2.12
C ALA A 553 12.26 6.94 2.48
N LEU A 554 11.01 6.85 2.01
CA LEU A 554 10.14 5.69 2.23
C LEU A 554 10.76 4.42 1.67
N LEU A 555 11.20 4.42 0.42
CA LEU A 555 11.81 3.25 -0.22
C LEU A 555 13.10 2.82 0.46
N LEU A 556 13.93 3.77 0.92
CA LEU A 556 15.14 3.48 1.69
C LEU A 556 14.83 2.81 3.04
N VAL A 557 13.81 3.30 3.77
CA VAL A 557 13.35 2.70 5.03
C VAL A 557 12.77 1.31 4.80
N GLY A 558 11.97 1.13 3.74
CA GLY A 558 11.42 -0.17 3.36
C GLY A 558 12.50 -1.17 2.96
N LEU A 559 13.51 -0.73 2.19
CA LEU A 559 14.67 -1.54 1.82
C LEU A 559 15.49 -1.94 3.06
N TRP A 560 15.79 -0.98 3.93
CA TRP A 560 16.46 -1.21 5.22
C TRP A 560 15.72 -2.29 6.04
N GLY A 561 14.40 -2.16 6.20
CA GLY A 561 13.58 -3.11 6.93
C GLY A 561 13.58 -4.50 6.29
N SER A 562 13.54 -4.56 4.96
CA SER A 562 13.53 -5.82 4.19
C SER A 562 14.86 -6.56 4.30
N ILE A 563 15.98 -5.85 4.20
CA ILE A 563 17.32 -6.43 4.39
C ILE A 563 17.49 -6.95 5.81
N ARG A 564 17.01 -6.21 6.81
CA ARG A 564 17.06 -6.62 8.22
C ARG A 564 16.27 -7.91 8.46
N VAL A 565 15.03 -7.98 7.98
CA VAL A 565 14.20 -9.20 8.07
C VAL A 565 14.88 -10.35 7.32
N GLY A 566 15.38 -10.09 6.12
CA GLY A 566 16.14 -11.06 5.31
C GLY A 566 17.36 -11.61 6.06
N HIS A 567 18.16 -10.76 6.71
CA HIS A 567 19.31 -11.18 7.49
C HIS A 567 18.92 -12.15 8.62
N THR A 568 17.86 -11.85 9.38
CA THR A 568 17.37 -12.76 10.43
C THR A 568 16.90 -14.09 9.84
N ILE A 569 16.15 -14.05 8.73
CA ILE A 569 15.63 -15.26 8.08
C ILE A 569 16.76 -16.15 7.55
N VAL A 570 17.78 -15.54 6.93
CA VAL A 570 18.96 -16.26 6.45
C VAL A 570 19.77 -16.81 7.63
N GLY A 571 19.89 -16.04 8.72
CA GLY A 571 20.50 -16.48 9.97
C GLY A 571 19.84 -17.73 10.54
N ASP A 572 18.52 -17.71 10.69
CA ASP A 572 17.72 -18.84 11.20
C ASP A 572 17.82 -20.07 10.30
N ALA A 573 17.95 -19.88 8.98
CA ALA A 573 18.00 -20.97 8.01
C ALA A 573 19.40 -21.58 7.81
N LEU A 574 20.47 -20.76 7.91
CA LEU A 574 21.83 -21.15 7.52
C LEU A 574 22.81 -21.26 8.71
N GLY A 575 22.50 -20.66 9.86
CA GLY A 575 23.29 -20.77 11.10
C GLY A 575 24.63 -20.02 11.08
N ASP A 576 25.62 -20.50 10.31
CA ASP A 576 26.99 -19.99 10.32
C ASP A 576 27.07 -18.55 9.77
N PRO A 577 27.59 -17.55 10.53
CA PRO A 577 27.72 -16.16 10.09
C PRO A 577 28.46 -15.95 8.76
N SER A 578 29.44 -16.80 8.44
CA SER A 578 30.20 -16.73 7.18
C SER A 578 29.37 -17.20 5.98
N VAL A 579 28.49 -18.18 6.20
CA VAL A 579 27.54 -18.72 5.24
C VAL A 579 26.33 -17.81 5.08
N VAL A 580 25.87 -17.20 6.17
CA VAL A 580 24.77 -16.23 6.20
C VAL A 580 25.08 -15.02 5.31
N ARG A 581 26.28 -14.45 5.39
CA ARG A 581 26.66 -13.31 4.53
C ARG A 581 26.65 -13.66 3.04
N ARG A 582 27.15 -14.85 2.69
CA ARG A 582 27.16 -15.36 1.31
C ARG A 582 25.74 -15.63 0.80
N GLY A 583 24.91 -16.27 1.61
CA GLY A 583 23.50 -16.55 1.30
C GLY A 583 22.61 -15.31 1.26
N LEU A 584 22.97 -14.24 1.98
CA LEU A 584 22.21 -12.99 2.00
C LEU A 584 22.43 -12.13 0.74
N ALA A 585 23.59 -12.25 0.07
CA ALA A 585 23.95 -11.38 -1.05
C ALA A 585 22.93 -11.41 -2.21
N PRO A 586 22.46 -12.58 -2.71
CA PRO A 586 21.44 -12.61 -3.77
C PRO A 586 20.14 -11.92 -3.37
N LEU A 587 19.68 -12.10 -2.12
CA LEU A 587 18.48 -11.44 -1.60
C LEU A 587 18.64 -9.91 -1.54
N VAL A 588 19.80 -9.42 -1.09
CA VAL A 588 20.08 -7.97 -1.05
C VAL A 588 20.12 -7.40 -2.47
N ILE A 589 20.77 -8.08 -3.42
CA ILE A 589 20.82 -7.64 -4.82
C ILE A 589 19.40 -7.54 -5.39
N PHE A 590 18.56 -8.56 -5.17
CA PHE A 590 17.17 -8.56 -5.60
C PHE A 590 16.37 -7.39 -5.01
N LEU A 591 16.47 -7.16 -3.68
CA LEU A 591 15.78 -6.06 -3.00
C LEU A 591 16.25 -4.68 -3.50
N VAL A 592 17.56 -4.50 -3.69
CA VAL A 592 18.13 -3.25 -4.23
C VAL A 592 17.68 -3.02 -5.66
N ALA A 593 17.67 -4.05 -6.51
CA ALA A 593 17.21 -3.94 -7.90
C ALA A 593 15.72 -3.52 -7.97
N ILE A 594 14.88 -4.07 -7.10
CA ILE A 594 13.46 -3.67 -7.02
C ILE A 594 13.31 -2.24 -6.51
N ALA A 595 14.03 -1.86 -5.44
CA ALA A 595 14.00 -0.48 -4.94
C ALA A 595 14.47 0.51 -6.02
N TRP A 596 15.52 0.16 -6.77
CA TRP A 596 16.01 0.95 -7.88
C TRP A 596 14.99 1.09 -9.01
N ALA A 597 14.27 0.01 -9.36
CA ALA A 597 13.20 0.08 -10.36
C ALA A 597 12.10 1.08 -9.97
N PHE A 598 11.70 1.11 -8.69
CA PHE A 598 10.76 2.13 -8.18
C PHE A 598 11.33 3.54 -8.24
N LEU A 599 12.60 3.72 -7.82
CA LEU A 599 13.26 5.01 -7.82
C LEU A 599 13.41 5.58 -9.24
N ALA A 600 13.82 4.75 -10.21
CA ALA A 600 13.91 5.14 -11.61
C ALA A 600 12.54 5.62 -12.13
N LEU A 601 11.47 4.88 -11.83
CA LEU A 601 10.13 5.27 -12.24
C LEU A 601 9.68 6.61 -11.62
N TYR A 602 9.96 6.83 -10.32
CA TYR A 602 9.52 8.03 -9.63
C TYR A 602 10.34 9.27 -9.99
N LEU A 603 11.65 9.10 -10.16
CA LEU A 603 12.63 10.18 -10.24
C LEU A 603 13.15 10.46 -11.66
N GLY A 604 12.83 9.61 -12.65
CA GLY A 604 13.15 9.81 -14.06
C GLY A 604 14.36 9.02 -14.51
#